data_AF-A0A415TDZ0-F1
#
_entry.id   AF-A0A415TDZ0-F1
#
_cell.length_a   1.000
_cell.length_b   1.000
_cell.length_c   1.000
_cell.angle_alpha   90.00
_cell.angle_beta   90.00
_cell.angle_gamma   90.00
#
_symmetry.space_group_name_H-M   'P 1'
#
loop_
_entity.id
_entity.type
_entity.pdbx_description
1 polymer ?
#
loop_
_entity_poly.entity_id
_entity_poly.type
_entity_poly.pdbx_seq_one_letter_code
_entity_poly.pdbx_strand_id
1 'polypeptide(L)'
;MKKYVIFLVLLIATLCVKAQSIIPQVNENVELMSILSRMAGFPEYHMDMAGQYIKDMDSYFKESTDHPAVQYMKGLRNKYGIAYDAVMSMAVHLDNRNGVFSLIEEEVSTLEKRWKKVDKDEFLSYLSSFYRDTKFNEFFLAHKDLYERGIKSYQDNVISHFDIDWYADFYGNEPQETSSVIIGFCNGGGNYGADRQIKGHKKEVFAIVGYYVNKEGMPMYSKEYLPTLIHEFNHSFINHFLDENKYPDYVKELEPAATDLFNSSRWSMAKQAYGNWKTVINESLVRAAVICYMLDKDYKPEEIKNELLEQVQRNFRWMPELVSLLRKYEERQVKYGSFENFYPRVIDFFEDYAKKENKRLDVIKSK
;
A
#
# COMPACT_ATOMS: atom_id res chain seq x y z
N MET A 1 18.78 68.50 9.97
CA MET A 1 19.24 67.11 10.10
C MET A 1 18.06 66.18 9.83
N LYS A 2 17.94 65.65 8.60
CA LYS A 2 16.86 64.74 8.20
C LYS A 2 17.26 63.31 8.57
N LYS A 3 16.52 62.67 9.48
CA LYS A 3 16.67 61.23 9.76
C LYS A 3 15.75 60.47 8.80
N TYR A 4 16.33 59.77 7.83
CA TYR A 4 15.63 58.80 7.02
C TYR A 4 15.50 57.50 7.83
N VAL A 5 14.28 57.10 8.14
CA VAL A 5 13.97 55.77 8.66
C VAL A 5 13.66 54.90 7.45
N ILE A 6 14.55 53.96 7.13
CA ILE A 6 14.36 52.97 6.08
C ILE A 6 13.53 51.84 6.71
N PHE A 7 12.28 51.67 6.24
CA PHE A 7 11.45 50.52 6.57
C PHE A 7 11.84 49.38 5.62
N LEU A 8 12.48 48.34 6.15
CA LEU A 8 12.78 47.12 5.42
C LEU A 8 11.52 46.23 5.44
N VAL A 9 10.75 46.22 4.35
CA VAL A 9 9.64 45.28 4.16
C VAL A 9 10.25 43.96 3.70
N LEU A 10 10.35 43.00 4.63
CA LEU A 10 10.67 41.61 4.33
C LEU A 10 9.45 40.95 3.68
N LEU A 11 9.41 40.96 2.35
CA LEU A 11 8.48 40.17 1.55
C LEU A 11 8.95 38.70 1.62
N ILE A 12 8.44 37.96 2.61
CA ILE A 12 8.53 36.50 2.60
C ILE A 12 7.59 36.03 1.49
N ALA A 13 8.14 35.76 0.32
CA ALA A 13 7.43 35.01 -0.71
C ALA A 13 7.25 33.59 -0.19
N THR A 14 6.09 33.31 0.41
CA THR A 14 5.61 31.95 0.58
C THR A 14 5.44 31.37 -0.82
N LEU A 15 6.41 30.59 -1.25
CA LEU A 15 6.23 29.65 -2.35
C LEU A 15 5.15 28.68 -1.87
N CYS A 16 3.88 28.92 -2.26
CA CYS A 16 2.86 27.89 -2.20
C CYS A 16 3.30 26.79 -3.16
N VAL A 17 4.03 25.81 -2.65
CA VAL A 17 4.19 24.53 -3.31
C VAL A 17 2.78 23.99 -3.51
N LYS A 18 2.39 23.77 -4.77
CA LYS A 18 1.09 23.15 -5.04
C LYS A 18 1.15 21.72 -4.51
N ALA A 19 0.36 21.44 -3.47
CA ALA A 19 0.13 20.09 -2.99
C ALA A 19 -0.24 19.17 -4.16
N GLN A 20 0.27 17.94 -4.14
CA GLN A 20 -0.05 16.95 -5.15
C GLN A 20 -1.54 16.64 -5.11
N SER A 21 -2.26 16.90 -6.20
CA SER A 21 -3.66 16.48 -6.33
C SER A 21 -3.70 14.98 -6.61
N ILE A 22 -4.21 14.20 -5.66
CA ILE A 22 -4.45 12.77 -5.85
C ILE A 22 -5.83 12.59 -6.48
N ILE A 23 -5.86 12.09 -7.71
CA ILE A 23 -7.08 11.81 -8.45
C ILE A 23 -7.20 10.29 -8.58
N PRO A 24 -8.28 9.67 -8.06
CA PRO A 24 -8.50 8.25 -8.24
C PRO A 24 -8.77 7.95 -9.71
N GLN A 25 -8.24 6.83 -10.18
CA GLN A 25 -8.37 6.40 -11.58
C GLN A 25 -8.64 4.90 -11.67
N VAL A 26 -9.02 4.45 -12.85
CA VAL A 26 -8.99 3.03 -13.23
C VAL A 26 -7.77 2.79 -14.11
N ASN A 27 -7.18 1.59 -14.02
CA ASN A 27 -6.04 1.20 -14.85
C ASN A 27 -6.32 -0.16 -15.51
N GLU A 28 -6.16 -0.21 -16.84
CA GLU A 28 -6.48 -1.42 -17.62
C GLU A 28 -5.57 -2.60 -17.27
N ASN A 29 -4.29 -2.37 -16.97
CA ASN A 29 -3.37 -3.43 -16.58
C ASN A 29 -3.73 -4.01 -15.20
N VAL A 30 -4.19 -3.15 -14.27
CA VAL A 30 -4.70 -3.58 -12.96
C VAL A 30 -5.94 -4.46 -13.15
N GLU A 31 -6.91 -4.03 -13.95
CA GLU A 31 -8.10 -4.85 -14.22
C GLU A 31 -7.75 -6.17 -14.93
N LEU A 32 -6.87 -6.13 -15.92
CA LEU A 32 -6.42 -7.32 -16.66
C LEU A 32 -5.80 -8.36 -15.73
N MET A 33 -4.85 -7.94 -14.90
CA MET A 33 -4.17 -8.82 -13.96
C MET A 33 -5.13 -9.38 -12.91
N SER A 34 -6.04 -8.55 -12.40
CA SER A 34 -7.03 -8.94 -11.39
C SER A 34 -8.02 -9.96 -11.95
N ILE A 35 -8.53 -9.72 -13.18
CA ILE A 35 -9.47 -10.61 -13.87
C ILE A 35 -8.79 -11.93 -14.25
N LEU A 36 -7.57 -11.90 -14.78
CA LEU A 36 -6.81 -13.11 -15.07
C LEU A 36 -6.59 -13.94 -13.79
N SER A 37 -6.26 -13.30 -12.67
CA SER A 37 -6.15 -13.95 -11.36
C SER A 37 -7.49 -14.50 -10.85
N ARG A 38 -8.60 -13.78 -11.03
CA ARG A 38 -9.95 -14.27 -10.73
C ARG A 38 -10.26 -15.54 -11.51
N MET A 39 -10.01 -15.55 -12.82
CA MET A 39 -10.20 -16.71 -13.70
C MET A 39 -9.28 -17.88 -13.33
N ALA A 40 -8.09 -17.58 -12.82
CA ALA A 40 -7.18 -18.55 -12.27
C ALA A 40 -7.61 -19.09 -10.88
N GLY A 41 -8.68 -18.57 -10.29
CA GLY A 41 -9.24 -19.05 -9.01
C GLY A 41 -8.50 -18.52 -7.79
N PHE A 42 -7.89 -17.33 -7.87
CA PHE A 42 -7.21 -16.71 -6.73
C PHE A 42 -8.27 -16.18 -5.76
N PRO A 43 -8.39 -16.71 -4.53
CA PRO A 43 -9.48 -16.34 -3.61
C PRO A 43 -9.53 -14.83 -3.31
N GLU A 44 -8.36 -14.19 -3.23
CA GLU A 44 -8.26 -12.76 -2.95
C GLU A 44 -8.77 -11.86 -4.11
N TYR A 45 -8.92 -12.41 -5.32
CA TYR A 45 -9.53 -11.73 -6.48
C TYR A 45 -10.92 -12.30 -6.84
N HIS A 46 -11.44 -13.21 -6.00
CA HIS A 46 -12.71 -13.92 -6.21
C HIS A 46 -13.66 -13.71 -5.02
N MET A 47 -13.79 -12.47 -4.53
CA MET A 47 -14.63 -12.16 -3.35
C MET A 47 -16.10 -11.87 -3.70
N ASP A 48 -16.44 -11.73 -4.98
CA ASP A 48 -17.80 -11.50 -5.50
C ASP A 48 -18.52 -10.26 -4.94
N MET A 49 -17.75 -9.21 -4.65
CA MET A 49 -18.26 -8.01 -3.98
C MET A 49 -18.67 -6.87 -4.95
N ALA A 50 -18.37 -6.98 -6.24
CA ALA A 50 -18.62 -5.91 -7.24
C ALA A 50 -19.97 -6.03 -7.97
N GLY A 51 -20.90 -6.85 -7.47
CA GLY A 51 -22.29 -6.91 -7.95
C GLY A 51 -22.41 -7.30 -9.42
N GLN A 52 -23.06 -6.46 -10.24
CA GLN A 52 -23.28 -6.75 -11.66
C GLN A 52 -21.97 -6.92 -12.44
N TYR A 53 -20.92 -6.19 -12.07
CA TYR A 53 -19.61 -6.29 -12.74
C TYR A 53 -19.03 -7.71 -12.64
N ILE A 54 -19.24 -8.39 -11.50
CA ILE A 54 -18.84 -9.79 -11.33
C ILE A 54 -19.53 -10.69 -12.35
N LYS A 55 -20.85 -10.51 -12.52
CA LYS A 55 -21.64 -11.30 -13.48
C LYS A 55 -21.22 -11.01 -14.92
N ASP A 56 -20.91 -9.76 -15.22
CA ASP A 56 -20.47 -9.35 -16.55
C ASP A 56 -19.10 -9.98 -16.86
N MET A 57 -18.15 -9.95 -15.92
CA MET A 57 -16.86 -10.65 -16.04
C MET A 57 -17.06 -12.16 -16.24
N ASP A 58 -17.79 -12.82 -15.35
CA ASP A 58 -17.96 -14.27 -15.39
C ASP A 58 -18.68 -14.73 -16.66
N SER A 59 -19.64 -13.94 -17.17
CA SER A 59 -20.32 -14.21 -18.43
C SER A 59 -19.42 -13.97 -19.64
N TYR A 60 -18.67 -12.87 -19.65
CA TYR A 60 -17.84 -12.48 -20.80
C TYR A 60 -16.63 -13.41 -20.98
N PHE A 61 -15.98 -13.79 -19.89
CA PHE A 61 -14.77 -14.64 -19.91
C PHE A 61 -15.07 -16.14 -19.76
N LYS A 62 -16.34 -16.55 -19.72
CA LYS A 62 -16.77 -17.94 -19.48
C LYS A 62 -16.08 -18.95 -20.40
N GLU A 63 -15.98 -18.65 -21.69
CA GLU A 63 -15.39 -19.56 -22.69
C GLU A 63 -13.84 -19.54 -22.66
N SER A 64 -13.23 -18.67 -21.83
CA SER A 64 -11.79 -18.50 -21.70
C SER A 64 -11.21 -19.13 -20.42
N THR A 65 -11.98 -19.90 -19.66
CA THR A 65 -11.52 -20.52 -18.41
C THR A 65 -10.39 -21.54 -18.62
N ASP A 66 -10.33 -22.15 -19.81
CA ASP A 66 -9.27 -23.07 -20.23
C ASP A 66 -8.17 -22.40 -21.06
N HIS A 67 -8.19 -21.07 -21.18
CA HIS A 67 -7.16 -20.33 -21.90
C HIS A 67 -5.76 -20.61 -21.29
N PRO A 68 -4.70 -20.79 -22.11
CA PRO A 68 -3.37 -21.13 -21.60
C PRO A 68 -2.84 -20.18 -20.53
N ALA A 69 -3.12 -18.87 -20.65
CA ALA A 69 -2.74 -17.88 -19.63
C ALA A 69 -3.38 -18.12 -18.26
N VAL A 70 -4.63 -18.61 -18.21
CA VAL A 70 -5.32 -18.93 -16.95
C VAL A 70 -4.63 -20.10 -16.26
N GLN A 71 -4.29 -21.14 -17.03
CA GLN A 71 -3.56 -22.30 -16.50
C GLN A 71 -2.13 -21.94 -16.09
N TYR A 72 -1.47 -21.07 -16.85
CA TYR A 72 -0.15 -20.55 -16.50
C TYR A 72 -0.19 -19.78 -15.18
N MET A 73 -1.19 -18.90 -14.99
CA MET A 73 -1.36 -18.13 -13.76
C MET A 73 -1.63 -19.01 -12.53
N LYS A 74 -2.40 -20.11 -12.67
CA LYS A 74 -2.53 -21.16 -11.64
C LYS A 74 -1.18 -21.77 -11.29
N GLY A 75 -0.39 -22.10 -12.31
CA GLY A 75 0.98 -22.61 -12.16
C GLY A 75 1.89 -21.63 -11.42
N LEU A 76 1.82 -20.34 -11.75
CA LEU A 76 2.61 -19.28 -11.10
C LEU A 76 2.31 -19.16 -9.62
N ARG A 77 1.02 -19.22 -9.23
CA ARG A 77 0.62 -19.26 -7.82
C ARG A 77 1.26 -20.44 -7.10
N ASN A 78 1.09 -21.64 -7.63
CA ASN A 78 1.51 -22.87 -6.97
C ASN A 78 3.03 -22.99 -6.87
N LYS A 79 3.76 -22.57 -7.91
CA LYS A 79 5.21 -22.75 -8.02
C LYS A 79 6.00 -21.62 -7.37
N TYR A 80 5.53 -20.38 -7.49
CA TYR A 80 6.28 -19.19 -7.08
C TYR A 80 5.58 -18.36 -6.00
N GLY A 81 4.35 -18.73 -5.60
CA GLY A 81 3.58 -17.99 -4.60
C GLY A 81 3.03 -16.67 -5.11
N ILE A 82 2.86 -16.50 -6.43
CA ILE A 82 2.22 -15.31 -7.02
C ILE A 82 0.77 -15.23 -6.53
N ALA A 83 0.49 -14.24 -5.68
CA ALA A 83 -0.78 -14.01 -5.01
C ALA A 83 -0.79 -12.59 -4.41
N TYR A 84 -1.96 -12.07 -4.05
CA TYR A 84 -2.11 -10.76 -3.40
C TYR A 84 -1.36 -9.64 -4.15
N ASP A 85 -0.58 -8.83 -3.43
CA ASP A 85 0.21 -7.69 -3.90
C ASP A 85 1.16 -8.02 -5.05
N ALA A 86 1.66 -9.26 -5.18
CA ALA A 86 2.53 -9.61 -6.30
C ALA A 86 1.81 -9.44 -7.65
N VAL A 87 0.51 -9.72 -7.73
CA VAL A 87 -0.27 -9.57 -8.97
C VAL A 87 -0.38 -8.09 -9.34
N MET A 88 -0.67 -7.23 -8.36
CA MET A 88 -0.79 -5.78 -8.55
C MET A 88 0.55 -5.10 -8.81
N SER A 89 1.63 -5.59 -8.18
CA SER A 89 2.99 -5.17 -8.47
C SER A 89 3.31 -5.40 -9.94
N MET A 90 3.03 -6.58 -10.51
CA MET A 90 3.20 -6.80 -11.95
C MET A 90 2.37 -5.79 -12.78
N ALA A 91 1.10 -5.58 -12.43
CA ALA A 91 0.20 -4.70 -13.18
C ALA A 91 0.75 -3.29 -13.43
N VAL A 92 1.35 -2.66 -12.40
CA VAL A 92 1.88 -1.29 -12.51
C VAL A 92 3.20 -1.22 -13.30
N HIS A 93 3.89 -2.34 -13.51
CA HIS A 93 5.14 -2.42 -14.27
C HIS A 93 4.92 -2.74 -15.76
N LEU A 94 3.67 -2.89 -16.21
CA LEU A 94 3.33 -3.25 -17.59
C LEU A 94 3.20 -2.02 -18.50
N ASP A 95 3.80 -2.11 -19.68
CA ASP A 95 3.50 -1.29 -20.86
C ASP A 95 2.69 -2.12 -21.86
N ASN A 96 1.63 -1.56 -22.43
CA ASN A 96 0.77 -2.22 -23.41
C ASN A 96 0.81 -1.46 -24.73
N ARG A 97 1.41 -2.06 -25.75
CA ARG A 97 1.44 -1.51 -27.11
C ARG A 97 0.57 -2.35 -28.02
N ASN A 98 -0.69 -1.93 -28.16
CA ASN A 98 -1.68 -2.57 -29.03
C ASN A 98 -1.88 -4.07 -28.74
N GLY A 99 -1.96 -4.43 -27.46
CA GLY A 99 -2.16 -5.81 -26.99
C GLY A 99 -0.88 -6.65 -26.91
N VAL A 100 0.29 -6.03 -27.10
CA VAL A 100 1.60 -6.65 -26.83
C VAL A 100 2.15 -6.03 -25.54
N PHE A 101 2.32 -6.87 -24.53
CA PHE A 101 2.80 -6.46 -23.22
C PHE A 101 4.31 -6.58 -23.09
N SER A 102 4.91 -5.58 -22.45
CA SER A 102 6.31 -5.55 -22.04
C SER A 102 6.43 -4.97 -20.63
N LEU A 103 7.57 -5.18 -19.97
CA LEU A 103 7.88 -4.42 -18.76
C LEU A 103 8.37 -3.01 -19.13
N ILE A 104 7.99 -2.03 -18.33
CA ILE A 104 8.50 -0.66 -18.44
C ILE A 104 10.01 -0.66 -18.14
N GLU A 105 10.76 0.19 -18.84
CA GLU A 105 12.17 0.39 -18.53
C GLU A 105 12.32 1.22 -17.24
N GLU A 106 12.93 0.61 -16.23
CA GLU A 106 13.07 1.17 -14.90
C GLU A 106 14.53 1.44 -14.54
N GLU A 107 14.76 2.44 -13.68
CA GLU A 107 16.09 2.75 -13.14
C GLU A 107 16.56 1.63 -12.20
N VAL A 108 15.68 1.24 -11.29
CA VAL A 108 15.82 0.11 -10.37
C VAL A 108 14.47 -0.58 -10.31
N SER A 109 14.44 -1.88 -10.59
CA SER A 109 13.18 -2.62 -10.57
C SER A 109 12.69 -2.82 -9.15
N THR A 110 11.46 -2.36 -8.88
CA THR A 110 10.74 -2.55 -7.62
C THR A 110 9.71 -3.67 -7.70
N LEU A 111 9.73 -4.44 -8.79
CA LEU A 111 8.84 -5.57 -9.02
C LEU A 111 8.96 -6.58 -7.88
N GLU A 112 7.80 -7.04 -7.38
CA GLU A 112 7.75 -7.88 -6.19
C GLU A 112 8.60 -9.16 -6.36
N LYS A 113 9.39 -9.47 -5.33
CA LYS A 113 10.46 -10.48 -5.36
C LYS A 113 10.01 -11.89 -5.79
N ARG A 114 8.74 -12.26 -5.63
CA ARG A 114 8.21 -13.57 -6.08
C ARG A 114 8.29 -13.72 -7.60
N TRP A 115 8.31 -12.61 -8.35
CA TRP A 115 8.54 -12.62 -9.80
C TRP A 115 9.99 -12.85 -10.21
N LYS A 116 10.97 -12.83 -9.28
CA LYS A 116 12.40 -12.94 -9.60
C LYS A 116 12.74 -14.24 -10.35
N LYS A 117 12.08 -15.35 -10.01
CA LYS A 117 12.32 -16.68 -10.61
C LYS A 117 11.32 -17.06 -11.70
N VAL A 118 10.42 -16.16 -12.07
CA VAL A 118 9.45 -16.35 -13.15
C VAL A 118 10.09 -15.91 -14.48
N ASP A 119 9.87 -16.71 -15.51
CA ASP A 119 10.19 -16.34 -16.89
C ASP A 119 9.21 -15.24 -17.33
N LYS A 120 9.72 -14.02 -17.44
CA LYS A 120 8.90 -12.82 -17.70
C LYS A 120 8.45 -12.79 -19.16
N ASP A 121 9.29 -13.22 -20.09
CA ASP A 121 8.97 -13.19 -21.51
C ASP A 121 7.86 -14.22 -21.81
N GLU A 122 7.95 -15.41 -21.21
CA GLU A 122 6.89 -16.41 -21.31
C GLU A 122 5.58 -15.89 -20.69
N PHE A 123 5.64 -15.31 -19.49
CA PHE A 123 4.46 -14.73 -18.83
C PHE A 123 3.79 -13.64 -19.69
N LEU A 124 4.57 -12.68 -20.20
CA LEU A 124 4.07 -11.56 -21.01
C LEU A 124 3.48 -12.04 -22.34
N SER A 125 4.02 -13.11 -22.92
CA SER A 125 3.45 -13.77 -24.10
C SER A 125 2.05 -14.33 -23.81
N TYR A 126 1.88 -15.03 -22.69
CA TYR A 126 0.56 -15.52 -22.25
C TYR A 126 -0.40 -14.37 -21.92
N LEU A 127 0.08 -13.30 -21.30
CA LEU A 127 -0.74 -12.14 -20.99
C LEU A 127 -1.24 -11.44 -22.28
N SER A 128 -0.34 -11.29 -23.25
CA SER A 128 -0.65 -10.69 -24.57
C SER A 128 -1.64 -11.54 -25.37
N SER A 129 -1.50 -12.88 -25.34
CA SER A 129 -2.48 -13.76 -25.99
C SER A 129 -3.84 -13.68 -25.30
N PHE A 130 -3.89 -13.72 -23.96
CA PHE A 130 -5.15 -13.58 -23.23
C PHE A 130 -5.85 -12.27 -23.55
N TYR A 131 -5.13 -11.14 -23.51
CA TYR A 131 -5.69 -9.83 -23.81
C TYR A 131 -6.33 -9.76 -25.20
N ARG A 132 -5.63 -10.27 -26.23
CA ARG A 132 -6.12 -10.25 -27.61
C ARG A 132 -7.25 -11.26 -27.84
N ASP A 133 -7.06 -12.49 -27.40
CA ASP A 133 -7.94 -13.61 -27.73
C ASP A 133 -9.29 -13.48 -26.99
N THR A 134 -9.29 -12.84 -25.81
CA THR A 134 -10.51 -12.48 -25.07
C THR A 134 -11.10 -11.12 -25.47
N LYS A 135 -10.45 -10.36 -26.35
CA LYS A 135 -10.83 -8.97 -26.67
C LYS A 135 -10.98 -8.12 -25.40
N PHE A 136 -10.02 -8.24 -24.47
CA PHE A 136 -10.12 -7.63 -23.14
C PHE A 136 -10.38 -6.12 -23.19
N ASN A 137 -9.78 -5.40 -24.14
CA ASN A 137 -10.00 -3.97 -24.31
C ASN A 137 -11.48 -3.62 -24.58
N GLU A 138 -12.18 -4.45 -25.36
CA GLU A 138 -13.61 -4.25 -25.64
C GLU A 138 -14.42 -4.37 -24.34
N PHE A 139 -14.10 -5.37 -23.50
CA PHE A 139 -14.68 -5.51 -22.17
C PHE A 139 -14.40 -4.30 -21.29
N PHE A 140 -13.13 -3.87 -21.19
CA PHE A 140 -12.73 -2.74 -20.35
C PHE A 140 -13.46 -1.44 -20.77
N LEU A 141 -13.47 -1.12 -22.07
CA LEU A 141 -14.14 0.07 -22.59
C LEU A 141 -15.66 0.03 -22.41
N ALA A 142 -16.29 -1.15 -22.47
CA ALA A 142 -17.72 -1.31 -22.25
C ALA A 142 -18.17 -0.97 -20.81
N HIS A 143 -17.24 -0.97 -19.84
CA HIS A 143 -17.54 -0.70 -18.43
C HIS A 143 -17.15 0.71 -17.97
N LYS A 144 -16.83 1.62 -18.91
CA LYS A 144 -16.40 2.99 -18.59
C LYS A 144 -17.34 3.71 -17.62
N ASP A 145 -18.65 3.65 -17.85
CA ASP A 145 -19.65 4.31 -17.00
C ASP A 145 -19.65 3.74 -15.56
N LEU A 146 -19.37 2.44 -15.40
CA LEU A 146 -19.23 1.81 -14.09
C LEU A 146 -17.98 2.32 -13.38
N TYR A 147 -16.86 2.43 -14.10
CA TYR A 147 -15.62 2.96 -13.55
C TYR A 147 -15.77 4.41 -13.11
N GLU A 148 -16.38 5.25 -13.93
CA GLU A 148 -16.63 6.67 -13.63
C GLU A 148 -17.48 6.83 -12.35
N ARG A 149 -18.51 5.99 -12.15
CA ARG A 149 -19.32 6.00 -10.92
C ARG A 149 -18.49 5.60 -9.69
N GLY A 150 -17.67 4.56 -9.80
CA GLY A 150 -16.80 4.12 -8.70
C GLY A 150 -15.76 5.18 -8.33
N ILE A 151 -15.08 5.74 -9.33
CA ILE A 151 -14.12 6.83 -9.19
C ILE A 151 -14.77 8.04 -8.52
N LYS A 152 -15.94 8.47 -9.00
CA LYS A 152 -16.67 9.60 -8.42
C LYS A 152 -17.04 9.32 -6.96
N SER A 153 -17.54 8.14 -6.65
CA SER A 153 -17.90 7.77 -5.27
C SER A 153 -16.68 7.79 -4.34
N TYR A 154 -15.54 7.26 -4.78
CA TYR A 154 -14.30 7.29 -3.99
C TYR A 154 -13.77 8.71 -3.80
N GLN A 155 -13.81 9.52 -4.86
CA GLN A 155 -13.41 10.92 -4.83
C GLN A 155 -14.24 11.72 -3.81
N ASP A 156 -15.56 11.57 -3.86
CA ASP A 156 -16.49 12.36 -3.04
C ASP A 156 -16.49 11.92 -1.57
N ASN A 157 -16.30 10.62 -1.29
CA ASN A 157 -16.48 10.06 0.05
C ASN A 157 -15.18 9.70 0.79
N VAL A 158 -14.04 9.65 0.09
CA VAL A 158 -12.74 9.29 0.69
C VAL A 158 -11.69 10.35 0.43
N ILE A 159 -11.37 10.64 -0.83
CA ILE A 159 -10.32 11.60 -1.19
C ILE A 159 -10.64 13.01 -0.68
N SER A 160 -11.91 13.40 -0.69
CA SER A 160 -12.37 14.70 -0.17
C SER A 160 -12.04 14.94 1.32
N HIS A 161 -11.72 13.89 2.07
CA HIS A 161 -11.33 13.93 3.47
C HIS A 161 -9.84 13.64 3.71
N PHE A 162 -9.08 13.35 2.66
CA PHE A 162 -7.66 13.02 2.76
C PHE A 162 -6.81 14.28 2.82
N ASP A 163 -6.03 14.39 3.88
CA ASP A 163 -5.07 15.47 4.07
C ASP A 163 -3.67 14.96 3.72
N ILE A 164 -3.26 15.23 2.47
CA ILE A 164 -1.95 14.84 1.99
C ILE A 164 -0.83 15.64 2.65
N ASP A 165 -1.09 16.89 3.06
CA ASP A 165 -0.08 17.79 3.63
C ASP A 165 0.35 17.32 5.02
N TRP A 166 -0.53 16.59 5.74
CA TRP A 166 -0.19 15.93 7.00
C TRP A 166 1.07 15.06 6.91
N TYR A 167 1.35 14.44 5.76
CA TYR A 167 2.52 13.57 5.61
C TYR A 167 3.84 14.35 5.66
N ALA A 168 3.88 15.52 5.00
CA ALA A 168 5.08 16.36 5.03
C ALA A 168 5.32 16.89 6.45
N ASP A 169 4.25 17.31 7.14
CA ASP A 169 4.30 17.78 8.53
C ASP A 169 4.74 16.68 9.49
N PHE A 170 4.16 15.48 9.36
CA PHE A 170 4.44 14.34 10.22
C PHE A 170 5.84 13.80 9.96
N TYR A 171 6.21 13.47 8.72
CA TYR A 171 7.51 12.85 8.43
C TYR A 171 8.68 13.84 8.33
N GLY A 172 8.41 15.15 8.24
CA GLY A 172 9.41 16.21 8.14
C GLY A 172 10.16 16.25 6.80
N ASN A 173 9.66 15.55 5.79
CA ASN A 173 10.23 15.53 4.44
C ASN A 173 9.08 15.66 3.44
N GLU A 174 9.29 16.46 2.39
CA GLU A 174 8.40 16.48 1.23
C GLU A 174 8.36 15.09 0.58
N PRO A 175 7.19 14.65 0.07
CA PRO A 175 7.10 13.42 -0.71
C PRO A 175 8.12 13.46 -1.85
N GLN A 176 9.07 12.52 -1.84
CA GLN A 176 10.07 12.37 -2.91
C GLN A 176 9.49 11.62 -4.13
N GLU A 177 8.26 11.14 -3.99
CA GLU A 177 7.59 10.20 -4.89
C GLU A 177 6.28 10.83 -5.39
N THR A 178 5.79 10.35 -6.53
CA THR A 178 4.47 10.74 -7.05
C THR A 178 3.44 9.68 -6.70
N SER A 179 2.46 10.06 -5.87
CA SER A 179 1.41 9.14 -5.44
C SER A 179 0.19 9.10 -6.36
N SER A 180 -0.40 7.91 -6.53
CA SER A 180 -1.62 7.68 -7.31
C SER A 180 -2.56 6.73 -6.59
N VAL A 181 -3.86 6.90 -6.81
CA VAL A 181 -4.88 5.95 -6.34
C VAL A 181 -5.49 5.26 -7.55
N ILE A 182 -5.43 3.93 -7.59
CA ILE A 182 -6.08 3.12 -8.62
C ILE A 182 -7.20 2.33 -7.96
N ILE A 183 -8.41 2.39 -8.50
CA ILE A 183 -9.50 1.51 -8.07
C ILE A 183 -9.40 0.21 -8.86
N GLY A 184 -9.14 -0.90 -8.18
CA GLY A 184 -9.22 -2.25 -8.73
C GLY A 184 -10.65 -2.78 -8.62
N PHE A 185 -11.42 -2.66 -9.70
CA PHE A 185 -12.84 -3.02 -9.73
C PHE A 185 -13.09 -4.51 -9.53
N CYS A 186 -12.10 -5.35 -9.88
CA CYS A 186 -12.13 -6.79 -9.64
C CYS A 186 -11.55 -7.21 -8.26
N ASN A 187 -10.89 -6.31 -7.52
CA ASN A 187 -10.16 -6.67 -6.30
C ASN A 187 -11.05 -6.98 -5.09
N GLY A 188 -12.35 -6.67 -5.16
CA GLY A 188 -13.26 -6.85 -4.03
C GLY A 188 -12.81 -6.06 -2.82
N GLY A 189 -12.60 -6.73 -1.68
CA GLY A 189 -12.09 -6.12 -0.45
C GLY A 189 -10.55 -6.00 -0.38
N GLY A 190 -9.82 -6.48 -1.39
CA GLY A 190 -8.35 -6.41 -1.43
C GLY A 190 -7.84 -5.00 -1.71
N ASN A 191 -6.89 -4.54 -0.90
CA ASN A 191 -6.15 -3.29 -1.10
C ASN A 191 -4.65 -3.61 -1.10
N TYR A 192 -3.89 -2.93 -1.97
CA TYR A 192 -2.49 -3.22 -2.19
C TYR A 192 -1.69 -1.95 -2.45
N GLY A 193 -0.58 -1.79 -1.74
CA GLY A 193 0.48 -0.87 -2.09
C GLY A 193 1.39 -1.45 -3.18
N ALA A 194 1.71 -0.65 -4.19
CA ALA A 194 2.73 -0.99 -5.18
C ALA A 194 3.55 0.26 -5.54
N ASP A 195 4.75 0.07 -6.04
CA ASP A 195 5.61 1.17 -6.48
C ASP A 195 6.42 0.80 -7.71
N ARG A 196 6.81 1.80 -8.49
CA ARG A 196 7.68 1.66 -9.67
C ARG A 196 8.57 2.89 -9.85
N GLN A 197 9.71 2.73 -10.52
CA GLN A 197 10.58 3.86 -10.85
C GLN A 197 11.02 3.84 -12.32
N ILE A 198 10.23 4.50 -13.16
CA ILE A 198 10.56 4.68 -14.58
C ILE A 198 11.89 5.45 -14.71
N LYS A 199 12.75 5.00 -15.62
CA LYS A 199 14.06 5.61 -15.87
C LYS A 199 13.94 7.11 -16.17
N GLY A 200 14.67 7.93 -15.42
CA GLY A 200 14.63 9.39 -15.54
C GLY A 200 13.41 10.10 -14.92
N HIS A 201 12.51 9.37 -14.26
CA HIS A 201 11.35 9.94 -13.56
C HIS A 201 11.46 9.76 -12.04
N LYS A 202 10.64 10.52 -11.29
CA LYS A 202 10.44 10.28 -9.86
C LYS A 202 9.81 8.91 -9.67
N LYS A 203 10.12 8.27 -8.53
CA LYS A 203 9.45 7.03 -8.12
C LYS A 203 7.95 7.30 -7.96
N GLU A 204 7.14 6.37 -8.43
CA GLU A 204 5.69 6.39 -8.32
C GLU A 204 5.24 5.39 -7.26
N VAL A 205 4.26 5.78 -6.46
CA VAL A 205 3.59 4.90 -5.49
C VAL A 205 2.10 4.85 -5.76
N PHE A 206 1.53 3.66 -5.66
CA PHE A 206 0.15 3.37 -5.99
C PHE A 206 -0.54 2.76 -4.77
N ALA A 207 -1.62 3.41 -4.34
CA ALA A 207 -2.63 2.76 -3.51
C ALA A 207 -3.66 2.14 -4.44
N ILE A 208 -3.66 0.81 -4.56
CA ILE A 208 -4.61 0.07 -5.39
C ILE A 208 -5.73 -0.42 -4.48
N VAL A 209 -6.86 0.27 -4.53
CA VAL A 209 -7.98 0.08 -3.59
C VAL A 209 -9.08 -0.78 -4.19
N GLY A 210 -9.65 -1.63 -3.34
CA GLY A 210 -10.72 -2.54 -3.72
C GLY A 210 -12.03 -1.83 -4.02
N TYR A 211 -12.87 -2.47 -4.83
CA TYR A 211 -14.20 -1.99 -5.19
C TYR A 211 -15.26 -3.01 -4.81
N TYR A 212 -16.33 -2.51 -4.22
CA TYR A 212 -17.49 -3.30 -3.89
C TYR A 212 -18.75 -2.44 -3.82
N VAL A 213 -19.89 -3.10 -3.93
CA VAL A 213 -21.20 -2.46 -4.03
C VAL A 213 -22.19 -3.03 -3.02
N ASN A 214 -23.22 -2.25 -2.71
CA ASN A 214 -24.37 -2.73 -1.95
C ASN A 214 -25.29 -3.61 -2.83
N LYS A 215 -26.41 -4.08 -2.25
CA LYS A 215 -27.38 -4.92 -2.96
C LYS A 215 -28.02 -4.22 -4.16
N GLU A 216 -28.07 -2.90 -4.15
CA GLU A 216 -28.60 -2.05 -5.21
C GLU A 216 -27.56 -1.73 -6.30
N GLY A 217 -26.31 -2.22 -6.16
CA GLY A 217 -25.23 -1.99 -7.13
C GLY A 217 -24.54 -0.63 -6.99
N MET A 218 -24.75 0.07 -5.87
CA MET A 218 -24.10 1.36 -5.60
C MET A 218 -22.72 1.15 -4.96
N PRO A 219 -21.67 1.86 -5.43
CA PRO A 219 -20.35 1.80 -4.80
C PRO A 219 -20.42 2.13 -3.31
N MET A 220 -19.87 1.26 -2.47
CA MET A 220 -19.82 1.45 -1.02
C MET A 220 -18.49 2.09 -0.63
N TYR A 221 -18.41 3.41 -0.76
CA TYR A 221 -17.32 4.19 -0.18
C TYR A 221 -17.88 5.19 0.83
N SER A 222 -17.19 5.32 1.95
CA SER A 222 -17.49 6.25 3.04
C SER A 222 -16.18 6.76 3.62
N LYS A 223 -16.24 7.76 4.50
CA LYS A 223 -15.07 8.23 5.26
C LYS A 223 -14.36 7.11 6.04
N GLU A 224 -15.05 6.00 6.33
CA GLU A 224 -14.46 4.83 7.00
C GLU A 224 -13.39 4.13 6.16
N TYR A 225 -13.30 4.41 4.85
CA TYR A 225 -12.23 3.91 3.97
C TYR A 225 -10.96 4.76 4.04
N LEU A 226 -11.03 5.95 4.63
CA LEU A 226 -9.90 6.86 4.70
C LEU A 226 -8.68 6.25 5.44
N PRO A 227 -8.84 5.54 6.58
CA PRO A 227 -7.71 4.86 7.23
C PRO A 227 -6.98 3.86 6.31
N THR A 228 -7.69 3.18 5.41
CA THR A 228 -7.05 2.29 4.42
C THR A 228 -6.21 3.08 3.42
N LEU A 229 -6.73 4.19 2.90
CA LEU A 229 -5.95 5.05 2.01
C LEU A 229 -4.68 5.57 2.72
N ILE A 230 -4.83 6.03 3.97
CA ILE A 230 -3.72 6.52 4.79
C ILE A 230 -2.67 5.42 5.01
N HIS A 231 -3.14 4.19 5.28
CA HIS A 231 -2.29 3.00 5.44
C HIS A 231 -1.42 2.75 4.20
N GLU A 232 -2.04 2.68 3.03
CA GLU A 232 -1.30 2.41 1.79
C GLU A 232 -0.27 3.52 1.49
N PHE A 233 -0.62 4.78 1.75
CA PHE A 233 0.29 5.90 1.55
C PHE A 233 1.47 5.87 2.52
N ASN A 234 1.25 5.49 3.78
CA ASN A 234 2.32 5.41 4.79
C ASN A 234 3.45 4.43 4.39
N HIS A 235 3.19 3.42 3.56
CA HIS A 235 4.24 2.54 3.05
C HIS A 235 5.33 3.29 2.28
N SER A 236 4.99 4.36 1.53
CA SER A 236 5.95 5.19 0.78
C SER A 236 6.94 5.92 1.69
N PHE A 237 6.49 6.34 2.87
CA PHE A 237 7.31 7.08 3.84
C PHE A 237 8.10 6.16 4.78
N ILE A 238 7.72 4.88 4.91
CA ILE A 238 8.28 3.98 5.93
C ILE A 238 9.18 2.90 5.33
N ASN A 239 8.76 2.24 4.25
CA ASN A 239 9.37 0.97 3.84
C ASN A 239 10.87 1.08 3.54
N HIS A 240 11.31 2.24 3.06
CA HIS A 240 12.69 2.49 2.66
C HIS A 240 13.69 2.48 3.82
N PHE A 241 13.26 2.66 5.08
CA PHE A 241 14.16 2.60 6.23
C PHE A 241 14.71 1.20 6.52
N LEU A 242 14.14 0.16 5.90
CA LEU A 242 14.64 -1.22 5.97
C LEU A 242 15.23 -1.73 4.64
N ASP A 243 15.49 -0.82 3.70
CA ASP A 243 16.30 -1.11 2.51
C ASP A 243 17.77 -1.26 2.93
N GLU A 244 18.32 -2.46 2.80
CA GLU A 244 19.71 -2.77 3.17
C GLU A 244 20.75 -1.99 2.36
N ASN A 245 20.40 -1.56 1.15
CA ASN A 245 21.32 -0.76 0.34
C ASN A 245 21.42 0.68 0.84
N LYS A 246 20.34 1.19 1.45
CA LYS A 246 20.25 2.58 1.91
C LYS A 246 20.55 2.72 3.41
N TYR A 247 20.06 1.78 4.24
CA TYR A 247 20.21 1.77 5.69
C TYR A 247 20.64 0.40 6.23
N PRO A 248 21.84 -0.09 5.87
CA PRO A 248 22.33 -1.38 6.35
C PRO A 248 22.43 -1.45 7.88
N ASP A 249 22.79 -0.33 8.53
CA ASP A 249 22.91 -0.26 9.99
C ASP A 249 21.54 -0.38 10.69
N TYR A 250 20.48 0.27 10.15
CA TYR A 250 19.14 0.13 10.72
C TYR A 250 18.64 -1.30 10.66
N VAL A 251 18.85 -1.98 9.52
CA VAL A 251 18.47 -3.39 9.37
C VAL A 251 19.23 -4.25 10.36
N LYS A 252 20.54 -4.06 10.47
CA LYS A 252 21.42 -4.85 11.35
C LYS A 252 21.10 -4.67 12.83
N GLU A 253 20.87 -3.43 13.27
CA GLU A 253 20.56 -3.13 14.68
C GLU A 253 19.17 -3.64 15.07
N LEU A 254 18.19 -3.51 14.18
CA LEU A 254 16.81 -3.89 14.48
C LEU A 254 16.54 -5.40 14.36
N GLU A 255 17.27 -6.11 13.48
CA GLU A 255 17.02 -7.51 13.14
C GLU A 255 16.88 -8.44 14.36
N PRO A 256 17.77 -8.42 15.38
CA PRO A 256 17.66 -9.32 16.53
C PRO A 256 16.33 -9.15 17.27
N ALA A 257 15.99 -7.92 17.64
CA ALA A 257 14.77 -7.61 18.39
C ALA A 257 13.51 -7.88 17.57
N ALA A 258 13.50 -7.46 16.30
CA ALA A 258 12.37 -7.67 15.40
C ALA A 258 12.14 -9.16 15.09
N THR A 259 13.22 -9.95 14.99
CA THR A 259 13.13 -11.40 14.79
C THR A 259 12.50 -12.09 15.99
N ASP A 260 12.88 -11.72 17.22
CA ASP A 260 12.26 -12.26 18.44
C ASP A 260 10.76 -11.94 18.51
N LEU A 261 10.38 -10.70 18.23
CA LEU A 261 8.99 -10.27 18.21
C LEU A 261 8.19 -11.00 17.12
N PHE A 262 8.74 -11.13 15.91
CA PHE A 262 8.14 -11.93 14.84
C PHE A 262 7.97 -13.39 15.24
N ASN A 263 8.98 -14.01 15.84
CA ASN A 263 8.92 -15.41 16.27
C ASN A 263 7.85 -15.64 17.33
N SER A 264 7.74 -14.74 18.32
CA SER A 264 6.70 -14.83 19.36
C SER A 264 5.27 -14.62 18.84
N SER A 265 5.13 -14.01 17.65
CA SER A 265 3.84 -13.70 17.02
C SER A 265 3.58 -14.48 15.74
N ARG A 266 4.49 -15.37 15.34
CA ARG A 266 4.61 -15.95 13.98
C ARG A 266 3.30 -16.56 13.47
N TRP A 267 2.57 -17.28 14.32
CA TRP A 267 1.33 -17.93 13.92
C TRP A 267 0.22 -16.92 13.57
N SER A 268 0.10 -15.84 14.36
CA SER A 268 -0.85 -14.77 14.09
C SER A 268 -0.43 -13.95 12.87
N MET A 269 0.87 -13.70 12.70
CA MET A 269 1.42 -12.99 11.54
C MET A 269 1.22 -13.78 10.24
N ALA A 270 1.42 -15.10 10.27
CA ALA A 270 1.22 -15.97 9.11
C ALA A 270 -0.25 -15.98 8.63
N LYS A 271 -1.22 -15.90 9.54
CA LYS A 271 -2.65 -15.76 9.19
C LYS A 271 -2.98 -14.46 8.48
N GLN A 272 -2.13 -13.44 8.65
CA GLN A 272 -2.24 -12.14 7.99
C GLN A 272 -1.29 -12.05 6.78
N ALA A 273 -0.76 -13.19 6.31
CA ALA A 273 0.22 -13.28 5.23
C ALA A 273 1.57 -12.57 5.48
N TYR A 274 1.89 -12.25 6.74
CA TYR A 274 3.18 -11.66 7.11
C TYR A 274 4.20 -12.76 7.41
N GLY A 275 5.16 -12.91 6.48
CA GLY A 275 6.14 -14.01 6.50
C GLY A 275 7.53 -13.69 7.06
N ASN A 276 7.82 -12.43 7.43
CA ASN A 276 9.14 -12.03 7.93
C ASN A 276 9.07 -10.81 8.85
N TRP A 277 10.15 -10.58 9.59
CA TRP A 277 10.23 -9.50 10.58
C TRP A 277 10.18 -8.09 9.96
N LYS A 278 10.80 -7.87 8.78
CA LYS A 278 10.79 -6.55 8.12
C LYS A 278 9.37 -6.11 7.78
N THR A 279 8.58 -7.03 7.23
CA THR A 279 7.16 -6.81 6.97
C THR A 279 6.43 -6.41 8.26
N VAL A 280 6.63 -7.15 9.37
CA VAL A 280 5.98 -6.83 10.64
C VAL A 280 6.37 -5.46 11.20
N ILE A 281 7.65 -5.06 11.09
CA ILE A 281 8.10 -3.73 11.53
C ILE A 281 7.50 -2.62 10.66
N ASN A 282 7.59 -2.74 9.33
CA ASN A 282 7.01 -1.75 8.42
C ASN A 282 5.51 -1.59 8.67
N GLU A 283 4.78 -2.70 8.76
CA GLU A 283 3.35 -2.72 9.10
C GLU A 283 3.08 -2.07 10.46
N SER A 284 3.92 -2.31 11.47
CA SER A 284 3.77 -1.70 12.79
C SER A 284 3.81 -0.19 12.72
N LEU A 285 4.78 0.36 12.00
CA LEU A 285 4.95 1.80 11.85
C LEU A 285 3.83 2.41 11.00
N VAL A 286 3.44 1.74 9.91
CA VAL A 286 2.34 2.17 9.05
C VAL A 286 1.04 2.25 9.83
N ARG A 287 0.72 1.21 10.61
CA ARG A 287 -0.48 1.12 11.45
C ARG A 287 -0.46 2.15 12.58
N ALA A 288 0.70 2.38 13.20
CA ALA A 288 0.83 3.41 14.23
C ALA A 288 0.66 4.83 13.65
N ALA A 289 1.17 5.07 12.44
CA ALA A 289 1.00 6.35 11.74
C ALA A 289 -0.46 6.62 11.35
N VAL A 290 -1.24 5.59 10.98
CA VAL A 290 -2.70 5.73 10.80
C VAL A 290 -3.37 6.24 12.08
N ILE A 291 -3.02 5.67 13.23
CA ILE A 291 -3.58 6.11 14.52
C ILE A 291 -3.14 7.54 14.86
N CYS A 292 -1.89 7.92 14.57
CA CYS A 292 -1.40 9.30 14.74
C CYS A 292 -2.17 10.29 13.85
N TYR A 293 -2.39 9.93 12.58
CA TYR A 293 -3.23 10.73 11.68
C TYR A 293 -4.63 10.90 12.27
N MET A 294 -5.26 9.82 12.74
CA MET A 294 -6.59 9.92 13.33
C MET A 294 -6.63 10.78 14.59
N LEU A 295 -5.55 10.79 15.40
CA LEU A 295 -5.42 11.66 16.57
C LEU A 295 -5.28 13.15 16.20
N ASP A 296 -4.66 13.45 15.06
CA ASP A 296 -4.47 14.83 14.59
C ASP A 296 -5.66 15.39 13.81
N LYS A 297 -6.58 14.53 13.39
CA LYS A 297 -7.80 14.91 12.66
C LYS A 297 -9.04 14.73 13.52
N ASP A 298 -10.17 15.25 13.06
CA ASP A 298 -11.45 15.24 13.78
C ASP A 298 -12.15 13.86 13.80
N TYR A 299 -11.41 12.79 14.14
CA TYR A 299 -11.99 11.47 14.42
C TYR A 299 -12.56 11.43 15.84
N LYS A 300 -13.60 10.61 16.03
CA LYS A 300 -14.16 10.42 17.37
C LYS A 300 -13.20 9.59 18.23
N PRO A 301 -13.08 9.87 19.54
CA PRO A 301 -12.24 9.07 20.44
C PRO A 301 -12.54 7.57 20.40
N GLU A 302 -13.80 7.18 20.20
CA GLU A 302 -14.22 5.79 20.08
C GLU A 302 -13.69 5.12 18.80
N GLU A 303 -13.63 5.84 17.67
CA GLU A 303 -13.09 5.35 16.40
C GLU A 303 -11.59 5.08 16.54
N ILE A 304 -10.84 6.02 17.13
CA ILE A 304 -9.41 5.89 17.39
C ILE A 304 -9.12 4.72 18.33
N LYS A 305 -9.93 4.58 19.39
CA LYS A 305 -9.80 3.47 20.34
C LYS A 305 -10.07 2.12 19.68
N ASN A 306 -11.08 2.03 18.83
CA ASN A 306 -11.42 0.80 18.12
C ASN A 306 -10.29 0.41 17.15
N GLU A 307 -9.75 1.36 16.39
CA GLU A 307 -8.59 1.14 15.51
C GLU A 307 -7.39 0.59 16.29
N LEU A 308 -7.02 1.25 17.40
CA LEU A 308 -5.93 0.79 18.27
C LEU A 308 -6.16 -0.63 18.81
N LEU A 309 -7.37 -0.92 19.26
CA LEU A 309 -7.72 -2.24 19.78
C LEU A 309 -7.69 -3.32 18.69
N GLU A 310 -8.12 -3.00 17.48
CA GLU A 310 -8.01 -3.91 16.34
C GLU A 310 -6.55 -4.28 16.09
N GLN A 311 -5.63 -3.31 16.07
CA GLN A 311 -4.20 -3.60 15.86
C GLN A 311 -3.63 -4.51 16.97
N VAL A 312 -4.02 -4.30 18.22
CA VAL A 312 -3.64 -5.18 19.34
C VAL A 312 -4.22 -6.58 19.16
N GLN A 313 -5.48 -6.72 18.74
CA GLN A 313 -6.13 -8.01 18.46
C GLN A 313 -5.49 -8.75 17.27
N ARG A 314 -4.95 -8.01 16.31
CA ARG A 314 -4.10 -8.50 15.21
C ARG A 314 -2.68 -8.86 15.66
N ASN A 315 -2.43 -8.88 16.98
CA ASN A 315 -1.20 -9.28 17.65
C ASN A 315 -0.01 -8.30 17.47
N PHE A 316 -0.28 -7.06 17.06
CA PHE A 316 0.66 -5.94 17.19
C PHE A 316 0.61 -5.41 18.63
N ARG A 317 1.05 -6.24 19.59
CA ARG A 317 0.89 -6.00 21.03
C ARG A 317 1.59 -4.73 21.55
N TRP A 318 2.56 -4.22 20.79
CA TRP A 318 3.30 -2.98 21.05
C TRP A 318 2.63 -1.71 20.54
N MET A 319 1.48 -1.83 19.86
CA MET A 319 0.84 -0.68 19.20
C MET A 319 0.58 0.50 20.14
N PRO A 320 0.05 0.34 21.37
CA PRO A 320 -0.20 1.47 22.26
C PRO A 320 1.08 2.26 22.61
N GLU A 321 2.17 1.55 22.92
CA GLU A 321 3.45 2.16 23.24
C GLU A 321 4.15 2.73 22.01
N LEU A 322 3.96 2.12 20.83
CA LEU A 322 4.49 2.61 19.57
C LEU A 322 3.80 3.92 19.15
N VAL A 323 2.47 4.00 19.23
CA VAL A 323 1.74 5.26 19.01
C VAL A 323 2.22 6.33 19.99
N SER A 324 2.41 5.98 21.27
CA SER A 324 2.95 6.91 22.27
C SER A 324 4.38 7.38 21.95
N LEU A 325 5.21 6.55 21.33
CA LEU A 325 6.54 6.93 20.85
C LEU A 325 6.44 7.92 19.70
N LEU A 326 5.56 7.67 18.73
CA LEU A 326 5.37 8.56 17.58
C LEU A 326 4.79 9.93 17.99
N ARG A 327 3.88 9.99 18.98
CA ARG A 327 3.42 11.28 19.53
C ARG A 327 4.55 12.10 20.14
N LYS A 328 5.50 11.45 20.84
CA LYS A 328 6.70 12.14 21.39
C LYS A 328 7.63 12.64 20.30
N TYR A 329 7.66 11.97 19.15
CA TYR A 329 8.39 12.46 17.98
C TYR A 329 7.75 13.73 17.45
N GLU A 330 6.44 13.75 17.23
CA GLU A 330 5.72 14.93 16.73
C GLU A 330 5.90 16.16 17.64
N GLU A 331 5.76 16.00 18.97
CA GLU A 331 5.99 17.09 19.94
C GLU A 331 7.40 17.71 19.85
N ARG A 332 8.34 16.95 19.31
CA ARG A 332 9.75 17.32 19.18
C ARG A 332 10.20 17.32 17.72
N GLN A 333 9.26 17.41 16.77
CA GLN A 333 9.56 17.29 15.35
C GLN A 333 10.63 18.32 14.94
N VAL A 334 10.52 19.57 15.42
CA VAL A 334 11.52 20.63 15.22
C VAL A 334 12.94 20.24 15.65
N LYS A 335 13.08 19.42 16.69
CA LYS A 335 14.38 18.93 17.17
C LYS A 335 14.97 17.87 16.24
N TYR A 336 14.13 17.00 15.68
CA TYR A 336 14.58 15.89 14.84
C TYR A 336 14.68 16.31 13.36
N GLY A 337 13.90 17.28 12.91
CA GLY A 337 13.82 17.75 11.53
C GLY A 337 13.08 16.79 10.59
N SER A 338 13.34 15.48 10.70
CA SER A 338 12.72 14.43 9.90
C SER A 338 12.54 13.13 10.70
N PHE A 339 11.67 12.25 10.20
CA PHE A 339 11.45 10.94 10.80
C PHE A 339 12.69 10.03 10.69
N GLU A 340 13.49 10.20 9.64
CA GLU A 340 14.78 9.54 9.46
C GLU A 340 15.71 9.77 10.66
N ASN A 341 15.85 11.01 11.10
CA ASN A 341 16.66 11.35 12.27
C ASN A 341 16.06 10.83 13.59
N PHE A 342 14.77 10.50 13.61
CA PHE A 342 14.11 9.88 14.75
C PHE A 342 14.18 8.34 14.72
N TYR A 343 14.41 7.72 13.56
CA TYR A 343 14.37 6.27 13.39
C TYR A 343 15.25 5.47 14.38
N PRO A 344 16.44 5.93 14.82
CA PRO A 344 17.18 5.26 15.89
C PRO A 344 16.38 5.07 17.19
N ARG A 345 15.43 5.96 17.51
CA ARG A 345 14.52 5.81 18.66
C ARG A 345 13.44 4.75 18.45
N VAL A 346 13.07 4.49 17.20
CA VAL A 346 12.22 3.36 16.83
C VAL A 346 12.97 2.05 17.06
N ILE A 347 14.27 2.01 16.73
CA ILE A 347 15.12 0.84 17.01
C ILE A 347 15.23 0.59 18.51
N ASP A 348 15.60 1.61 19.29
CA ASP A 348 15.64 1.55 20.76
C ASP A 348 14.33 0.99 21.34
N PHE A 349 13.19 1.46 20.81
CA PHE A 349 11.87 1.03 21.25
C PHE A 349 11.62 -0.47 21.06
N PHE A 350 11.89 -0.99 19.86
CA PHE A 350 11.66 -2.41 19.57
C PHE A 350 12.62 -3.30 20.34
N GLU A 351 13.87 -2.88 20.53
CA GLU A 351 14.81 -3.57 21.40
C GLU A 351 14.30 -3.68 22.85
N ASP A 352 13.85 -2.56 23.42
CA ASP A 352 13.35 -2.52 24.79
C ASP A 352 12.06 -3.33 24.94
N TYR A 353 11.19 -3.29 23.95
CA TYR A 353 9.97 -4.10 23.94
C TYR A 353 10.30 -5.59 23.87
N ALA A 354 11.20 -6.01 22.97
CA ALA A 354 11.64 -7.40 22.84
C ALA A 354 12.28 -7.92 24.14
N LYS A 355 13.15 -7.13 24.78
CA LYS A 355 13.75 -7.49 26.09
C LYS A 355 12.67 -7.73 27.17
N LYS A 356 11.66 -6.86 27.24
CA LYS A 356 10.55 -7.00 28.19
C LYS A 356 9.70 -8.23 27.89
N GLU A 357 9.38 -8.47 26.62
CA GLU A 357 8.55 -9.59 26.20
C GLU A 357 9.27 -10.93 26.41
N ASN A 358 10.54 -11.03 26.05
CA ASN A 358 11.36 -12.22 26.30
C ASN A 358 11.43 -12.53 27.81
N LYS A 359 11.59 -11.51 28.66
CA LYS A 359 11.55 -11.69 30.13
C LYS A 359 10.20 -12.22 30.62
N ARG A 360 9.08 -11.83 29.99
CA ARG A 360 7.74 -12.35 30.33
C ARG A 360 7.57 -13.81 29.92
N LEU A 361 8.18 -14.22 28.81
CA LEU A 361 8.14 -15.59 28.29
C LEU A 361 9.13 -16.52 28.99
N ASP A 362 10.21 -15.98 29.56
CA ASP A 362 11.26 -16.69 30.31
C ASP A 362 10.79 -17.34 31.63
N VAL A 363 9.51 -17.24 31.98
CA VAL A 363 8.90 -17.94 33.13
C VAL A 363 8.97 -19.48 33.03
N ILE A 364 9.31 -20.02 31.85
CA ILE A 364 9.44 -21.46 31.58
C ILE A 364 10.92 -21.92 31.63
N LYS A 365 11.88 -21.09 32.05
CA LYS A 365 13.26 -21.56 32.24
C LYS A 365 13.29 -22.68 33.29
N SER A 366 13.43 -23.91 32.77
CA SER A 366 13.52 -25.17 33.46
C SER A 366 14.55 -25.12 34.60
N LYS A 367 14.20 -25.71 35.74
CA LYS A 367 15.16 -26.07 36.79
C LYS A 367 16.27 -26.96 36.24
#